data_AF-A0A520RT43-F1
#
_entry.id   AF-A0A520RT43-F1
#
_cell.length_a   1.000
_cell.length_b   1.000
_cell.length_c   1.000
_cell.angle_alpha   90.00
_cell.angle_beta   90.00
_cell.angle_gamma   90.00
#
_symmetry.space_group_name_H-M   'P 1'
#
loop_
_entity.id
_entity.type
_entity.pdbx_description
1 polymer ?
#
loop_
_entity_poly.entity_id
_entity_poly.type
_entity_poly.pdbx_seq_one_letter_code
_entity_poly.pdbx_strand_id
1 'polypeptide(L)'
;MSSSSRQTREGWSRIAAWRSQHRSAATSSWQKLIARPVATGMVWLVVAISLALPGAMLLTLDNLRPLIPDLERPAQVSVMLDGELDLEQAEALQRELGTWDTVEDVTLVRRDEALVVFGEQTGLSGLLTSLDHNPLPHALLVSPTAPRTNTALSQLVKAIDGLSGVDRVIVDSQWMSRLDQALLATERWGLALGAAMVLGAILALANTLHFAIDARREEILVVRVIGGSPGFIRRPFLYTGLYFGAGGGVLAGLMLWVLSLWIAGPVNALFALYGSPGQIQSPGVGYPSALIALGAGLGWLTSWTASARYFSRLDAS
;
A
#
# COMPACT_ATOMS: atom_id res chain seq x y z
N MET A 1 -54.32 23.65 -23.82
CA MET A 1 -53.19 22.70 -24.03
C MET A 1 -51.96 23.38 -24.67
N SER A 2 -51.53 24.57 -24.23
CA SER A 2 -50.38 25.28 -24.86
C SER A 2 -49.29 25.77 -23.90
N SER A 3 -49.37 25.45 -22.60
CA SER A 3 -48.36 25.87 -21.61
C SER A 3 -47.21 24.86 -21.43
N SER A 4 -47.38 23.58 -21.78
CA SER A 4 -46.36 22.55 -21.50
C SER A 4 -45.23 22.48 -22.55
N SER A 5 -45.42 23.04 -23.75
CA SER A 5 -44.44 22.97 -24.85
C SER A 5 -43.43 24.13 -24.88
N ARG A 6 -43.68 25.24 -24.18
CA ARG A 6 -42.70 26.34 -23.99
C ARG A 6 -41.68 26.02 -22.89
N GLN A 7 -42.12 25.34 -21.83
CA GLN A 7 -41.26 24.99 -20.68
C GLN A 7 -40.13 24.01 -21.07
N THR A 8 -40.38 23.09 -22.00
CA THR A 8 -39.37 22.14 -22.47
C THR A 8 -38.31 22.84 -23.34
N ARG A 9 -38.68 23.72 -24.29
CA ARG A 9 -37.71 24.43 -25.14
C ARG A 9 -36.75 25.35 -24.38
N GLU A 10 -37.19 25.98 -23.29
CA GLU A 10 -36.31 26.79 -22.42
C GLU A 10 -35.35 25.95 -21.55
N GLY A 11 -35.78 24.77 -21.09
CA GLY A 11 -34.91 23.86 -20.35
C GLY A 11 -33.78 23.28 -21.22
N TRP A 12 -34.09 22.95 -22.48
CA TRP A 12 -33.12 22.45 -23.45
C TRP A 12 -32.09 23.52 -23.84
N SER A 13 -32.49 24.79 -23.97
CA SER A 13 -31.56 25.89 -24.28
C SER A 13 -30.63 26.22 -23.11
N ARG A 14 -31.12 26.14 -21.86
CA ARG A 14 -30.31 26.33 -20.65
C ARG A 14 -29.28 25.22 -20.45
N ILE A 15 -29.65 23.96 -20.67
CA ILE A 15 -28.71 22.82 -20.57
C ILE A 15 -27.67 22.88 -21.69
N ALA A 16 -28.07 23.24 -22.91
CA ALA A 16 -27.14 23.40 -24.03
C ALA A 16 -26.16 24.56 -23.79
N ALA A 17 -26.63 25.70 -23.28
CA ALA A 17 -25.79 26.84 -22.91
C ALA A 17 -24.85 26.51 -21.73
N TRP A 18 -25.34 25.78 -20.74
CA TRP A 18 -24.50 25.29 -19.64
C TRP A 18 -23.40 24.36 -20.15
N ARG A 19 -23.74 23.37 -21.00
CA ARG A 19 -22.76 22.46 -21.62
C ARG A 19 -21.73 23.21 -22.47
N SER A 20 -22.15 24.18 -23.27
CA SER A 20 -21.22 24.95 -24.11
C SER A 20 -20.25 25.78 -23.27
N GLN A 21 -20.70 26.36 -22.16
CA GLN A 21 -19.84 27.06 -21.21
C GLN A 21 -18.83 26.11 -20.54
N HIS A 22 -19.25 24.90 -20.15
CA HIS A 22 -18.34 23.89 -19.60
C HIS A 22 -17.30 23.42 -20.63
N ARG A 23 -17.73 23.17 -21.87
CA ARG A 23 -16.83 22.78 -22.97
C ARG A 23 -15.83 23.88 -23.31
N SER A 24 -16.28 25.13 -23.35
CA SER A 24 -15.42 26.29 -23.61
C SER A 24 -14.40 26.49 -22.48
N ALA A 25 -14.82 26.38 -21.22
CA ALA A 25 -13.91 26.44 -20.07
C ALA A 25 -12.88 25.31 -20.10
N ALA A 26 -13.30 24.07 -20.37
CA ALA A 26 -12.40 22.93 -20.44
C ALA A 26 -11.37 23.08 -21.58
N THR A 27 -11.83 23.37 -22.80
CA THR A 27 -10.94 23.53 -23.97
C THR A 27 -9.98 24.70 -23.84
N SER A 28 -10.46 25.86 -23.37
CA SER A 28 -9.60 27.03 -23.16
C SER A 28 -8.57 26.80 -22.05
N SER A 29 -8.91 26.11 -20.97
CA SER A 29 -7.93 25.74 -19.94
C SER A 29 -6.89 24.77 -20.48
N TRP A 30 -7.29 23.75 -21.24
CA TRP A 30 -6.37 22.80 -21.88
C TRP A 30 -5.41 23.46 -22.86
N GLN A 31 -5.91 24.33 -23.75
CA GLN A 31 -5.06 25.07 -24.70
C GLN A 31 -4.01 25.93 -23.98
N LYS A 32 -4.38 26.56 -22.86
CA LYS A 32 -3.47 27.37 -22.04
C LYS A 32 -2.37 26.53 -21.39
N LEU A 33 -2.70 25.34 -20.92
CA LEU A 33 -1.74 24.40 -20.33
C LEU A 33 -0.68 23.98 -21.35
N ILE A 34 -1.11 23.60 -22.56
CA ILE A 34 -0.20 23.19 -23.64
C ILE A 34 0.63 24.36 -24.16
N ALA A 35 0.08 25.58 -24.17
CA ALA A 35 0.81 26.76 -24.59
C ALA A 35 2.00 27.11 -23.66
N ARG A 36 2.05 26.57 -22.44
CA ARG A 36 3.14 26.76 -21.47
C ARG A 36 3.71 25.41 -21.01
N PRO A 37 4.36 24.66 -21.92
CA PRO A 37 4.68 23.25 -21.68
C PRO A 37 5.68 23.05 -20.53
N VAL A 38 6.66 23.94 -20.37
CA VAL A 38 7.66 23.84 -19.29
C VAL A 38 7.00 24.02 -17.92
N ALA A 39 6.22 25.09 -17.73
CA ALA A 39 5.53 25.35 -16.48
C ALA A 39 4.53 24.22 -16.15
N THR A 40 3.80 23.74 -17.16
CA THR A 40 2.86 22.63 -16.99
C THR A 40 3.56 21.33 -16.61
N GLY A 41 4.68 21.02 -17.28
CA GLY A 41 5.50 19.86 -16.99
C GLY A 41 6.07 19.87 -15.56
N MET A 42 6.51 21.03 -15.06
CA MET A 42 7.00 21.16 -13.68
C MET A 42 5.90 20.84 -12.66
N VAL A 43 4.68 21.35 -12.87
CA VAL A 43 3.55 21.08 -11.98
C VAL A 43 3.16 19.60 -12.04
N TRP A 44 3.09 19.02 -13.24
CA TRP A 44 2.84 17.59 -13.39
C TRP A 44 3.91 16.74 -12.70
N LEU A 45 5.18 17.12 -12.80
CA LEU A 45 6.28 16.40 -12.13
C LEU A 45 6.16 16.45 -10.62
N VAL A 46 5.86 17.62 -10.03
CA VAL A 46 5.68 17.75 -8.58
C VAL A 46 4.53 16.88 -8.09
N VAL A 47 3.37 16.97 -8.76
CA VAL A 47 2.22 16.11 -8.43
C VAL A 47 2.56 14.63 -8.63
N ALA A 48 3.29 14.31 -9.69
CA ALA A 48 3.66 12.94 -10.01
C ALA A 48 4.55 12.34 -8.92
N ILE A 49 5.61 13.05 -8.50
CA ILE A 49 6.53 12.59 -7.45
C ILE A 49 5.78 12.42 -6.13
N SER A 50 4.92 13.38 -5.76
CA SER A 50 4.13 13.31 -4.53
C SER A 50 3.19 12.10 -4.47
N LEU A 51 2.68 11.65 -5.61
CA LEU A 51 1.78 10.50 -5.70
C LEU A 51 2.53 9.17 -5.95
N ALA A 52 3.60 9.20 -6.73
CA ALA A 52 4.37 8.02 -7.10
C ALA A 52 5.20 7.48 -5.94
N LEU A 53 5.80 8.33 -5.10
CA LEU A 53 6.62 7.86 -3.98
C LEU A 53 5.84 6.98 -2.98
N PRO A 54 4.70 7.44 -2.42
CA PRO A 54 3.88 6.61 -1.54
C PRO A 54 3.28 5.41 -2.29
N GLY A 55 2.87 5.62 -3.56
CA GLY A 55 2.34 4.54 -4.40
C GLY A 55 3.35 3.42 -4.64
N ALA A 56 4.63 3.76 -4.87
CA ALA A 56 5.71 2.79 -5.05
C ALA A 56 5.97 2.00 -3.76
N MET A 57 5.94 2.68 -2.60
CA MET A 57 6.08 2.05 -1.30
C MET A 57 4.96 1.02 -1.07
N LEU A 58 3.70 1.41 -1.27
CA LEU A 58 2.54 0.50 -1.12
C LEU A 58 2.61 -0.66 -2.10
N LEU A 59 2.91 -0.40 -3.37
CA LEU A 59 3.10 -1.45 -4.37
C LEU A 59 4.20 -2.44 -3.96
N THR A 60 5.29 -1.95 -3.37
CA THR A 60 6.39 -2.79 -2.89
C THR A 60 5.92 -3.66 -1.73
N LEU A 61 5.21 -3.09 -0.74
CA LEU A 61 4.64 -3.85 0.37
C LEU A 61 3.68 -4.93 -0.11
N ASP A 62 2.81 -4.62 -1.08
CA ASP A 62 1.87 -5.57 -1.68
C ASP A 62 2.59 -6.70 -2.43
N ASN A 63 3.72 -6.42 -3.07
CA ASN A 63 4.56 -7.43 -3.70
C ASN A 63 5.37 -8.26 -2.69
N LEU A 64 5.64 -7.72 -1.50
CA LEU A 64 6.39 -8.41 -0.44
C LEU A 64 5.53 -9.37 0.37
N ARG A 65 4.26 -9.03 0.65
CA ARG A 65 3.36 -9.84 1.48
C ARG A 65 3.24 -11.30 1.00
N PRO A 66 3.05 -11.61 -0.29
CA PRO A 66 2.93 -12.98 -0.77
C PRO A 66 4.24 -13.79 -0.71
N LEU A 67 5.38 -13.12 -0.54
CA LEU A 67 6.69 -13.79 -0.45
C LEU A 67 6.97 -14.37 0.93
N ILE A 68 6.23 -13.87 1.91
CA ILE A 68 6.34 -14.33 3.28
C ILE A 68 5.42 -15.56 3.35
N PRO A 69 5.97 -16.77 3.60
CA PRO A 69 5.17 -18.00 3.67
C PRO A 69 3.99 -17.78 4.61
N ASP A 70 2.79 -18.23 4.23
CA ASP A 70 1.51 -17.99 4.91
C ASP A 70 1.68 -17.50 6.36
N LEU A 71 1.51 -16.18 6.57
CA LEU A 71 1.39 -15.54 7.87
C LEU A 71 0.29 -16.19 8.75
N GLU A 72 -0.54 -17.04 8.14
CA GLU A 72 -1.62 -17.80 8.75
C GLU A 72 -1.20 -19.17 9.31
N ARG A 73 0.03 -19.65 9.07
CA ARG A 73 0.48 -20.90 9.71
C ARG A 73 0.40 -20.75 11.24
N PRO A 74 -0.24 -21.69 11.95
CA PRO A 74 -0.29 -21.69 13.40
C PRO A 74 1.10 -21.50 13.99
N ALA A 75 1.18 -20.73 15.07
CA ALA A 75 2.42 -20.52 15.79
C ALA A 75 2.96 -21.85 16.33
N GLN A 76 3.80 -22.55 15.60
CA GLN A 76 4.42 -23.78 16.10
C GLN A 76 5.48 -23.44 17.15
N VAL A 77 5.45 -24.22 18.23
CA VAL A 77 6.45 -24.21 19.28
C VAL A 77 7.23 -25.51 19.15
N SER A 78 8.50 -25.40 18.76
CA SER A 78 9.40 -26.54 18.66
C SER A 78 10.07 -26.75 20.01
N VAL A 79 9.77 -27.87 20.65
CA VAL A 79 10.32 -28.27 21.95
C VAL A 79 11.41 -29.30 21.69
N MET A 80 12.67 -28.90 21.87
CA MET A 80 13.80 -29.82 21.86
C MET A 80 13.86 -30.55 23.20
N LEU A 81 13.80 -31.87 23.13
CA LEU A 81 13.94 -32.74 24.27
C LEU A 81 15.42 -32.91 24.63
N ASP A 82 15.68 -33.32 25.87
CA ASP A 82 17.02 -33.73 26.29
C ASP A 82 17.50 -34.92 25.44
N GLY A 83 18.79 -34.90 25.07
CA GLY A 83 19.41 -35.93 24.22
C GLY A 83 19.49 -37.31 24.87
N GLU A 84 19.33 -37.40 26.20
CA GLU A 84 19.29 -38.67 26.92
C GLU A 84 17.89 -39.32 26.98
N LEU A 85 16.83 -38.63 26.53
CA LEU A 85 15.48 -39.18 26.55
C LEU A 85 15.28 -40.26 25.49
N ASP A 86 14.66 -41.36 25.90
CA ASP A 86 14.24 -42.41 25.00
C ASP A 86 12.90 -42.07 24.29
N LEU A 87 12.54 -42.90 23.30
CA LEU A 87 11.32 -42.69 22.53
C LEU A 87 10.05 -42.84 23.38
N GLU A 88 10.04 -43.75 24.37
CA GLU A 88 8.87 -43.97 25.22
C GLU A 88 8.60 -42.75 26.12
N GLN A 89 9.66 -42.13 26.63
CA GLN A 89 9.60 -40.91 27.42
C GLN A 89 9.16 -39.72 26.55
N ALA A 90 9.66 -39.61 25.32
CA ALA A 90 9.21 -38.59 24.37
C ALA A 90 7.70 -38.74 24.02
N GLU A 91 7.23 -39.97 23.82
CA GLU A 91 5.81 -40.27 23.58
C GLU A 91 4.93 -40.04 24.83
N ALA A 92 5.48 -40.23 26.04
CA ALA A 92 4.80 -39.86 27.28
C ALA A 92 4.60 -38.35 27.39
N LEU A 93 5.65 -37.57 27.08
CA LEU A 93 5.61 -36.11 27.10
C LEU A 93 4.69 -35.55 26.00
N GLN A 94 4.66 -36.18 24.82
CA GLN A 94 3.69 -35.88 23.77
C GLN A 94 2.24 -36.03 24.27
N ARG A 95 1.94 -37.15 24.94
CA ARG A 95 0.60 -37.42 25.48
C ARG A 95 0.23 -36.44 26.59
N GLU A 96 1.18 -36.10 27.47
CA GLU A 96 0.95 -35.12 28.53
C GLU A 96 0.59 -33.74 27.94
N LEU A 97 1.40 -33.24 27.01
CA LEU A 97 1.14 -31.95 26.34
C LEU A 97 -0.18 -31.95 25.57
N GLY A 98 -0.56 -33.07 24.96
CA GLY A 98 -1.84 -33.22 24.27
C GLY A 98 -3.08 -33.17 25.18
N THR A 99 -2.92 -33.23 26.50
CA THR A 99 -4.03 -33.05 27.46
C THR A 99 -4.26 -31.59 27.86
N TRP A 100 -3.38 -30.66 27.48
CA TRP A 100 -3.49 -29.27 27.88
C TRP A 100 -4.53 -28.54 27.01
N ASP A 101 -5.48 -27.83 27.64
CA ASP A 101 -6.49 -27.03 26.92
C ASP A 101 -5.88 -25.93 26.01
N THR A 102 -4.62 -25.58 26.28
CA THR A 102 -3.85 -24.57 25.53
C THR A 102 -3.13 -25.13 24.31
N VAL A 103 -3.20 -26.45 24.09
CA VAL A 103 -2.55 -27.18 23.00
C VAL A 103 -3.61 -27.84 22.12
N GLU A 104 -3.54 -27.59 20.82
CA GLU A 104 -4.46 -28.14 19.82
C GLU A 104 -3.93 -29.46 19.25
N ASP A 105 -2.61 -29.54 18.99
CA ASP A 105 -1.96 -30.73 18.45
C ASP A 105 -0.49 -30.82 18.90
N VAL A 106 0.03 -32.05 19.03
CA VAL A 106 1.43 -32.32 19.34
C VAL A 106 1.96 -33.42 18.43
N THR A 107 2.90 -33.05 17.56
CA THR A 107 3.57 -33.98 16.65
C THR A 107 4.97 -34.30 17.17
N LEU A 108 5.28 -35.59 17.36
CA LEU A 108 6.62 -36.07 17.70
C LEU A 108 7.45 -36.25 16.43
N VAL A 109 8.56 -35.50 16.34
CA VAL A 109 9.59 -35.68 15.31
C VAL A 109 10.71 -36.52 15.91
N ARG A 110 10.93 -37.70 15.34
CA ARG A 110 12.01 -38.58 15.81
C ARG A 110 13.36 -38.02 15.42
N ARG A 111 14.39 -38.30 16.22
CA ARG A 111 15.77 -37.88 15.95
C ARG A 111 16.23 -38.21 14.51
N ASP A 112 15.85 -39.37 13.99
CA ASP A 112 16.27 -39.82 12.65
C ASP A 112 15.54 -39.05 11.54
N GLU A 113 14.27 -38.70 11.76
CA GLU A 113 13.49 -37.87 10.85
C GLU A 113 13.97 -36.41 10.87
N ALA A 114 14.28 -35.89 12.06
CA ALA A 114 14.86 -34.57 12.22
C ALA A 114 16.18 -34.42 11.45
N LEU A 115 17.02 -35.46 11.44
CA LEU A 115 18.29 -35.45 10.71
C LEU A 115 18.10 -35.40 9.19
N VAL A 116 17.11 -36.11 8.67
CA VAL A 116 16.75 -36.09 7.23
C VAL A 116 16.27 -34.69 6.83
N VAL A 117 15.29 -34.14 7.57
CA VAL A 117 14.73 -32.82 7.29
C VAL A 117 15.80 -31.72 7.39
N PHE A 118 16.68 -31.79 8.39
CA PHE A 118 17.78 -30.85 8.56
C PHE A 118 18.78 -30.91 7.39
N GLY A 119 19.11 -32.11 6.92
CA GLY A 119 19.98 -32.29 5.76
C GLY A 119 19.41 -31.67 4.48
N GLU A 120 18.12 -31.88 4.22
CA GLU A 120 17.44 -31.32 3.04
C GLU A 120 17.39 -29.78 3.08
N GLN A 121 17.10 -29.19 4.24
CA GLN A 121 16.97 -27.73 4.37
C GLN A 121 18.31 -26.99 4.28
N THR A 122 19.39 -27.60 4.76
CA THR A 122 20.72 -26.99 4.81
C THR A 122 21.61 -27.36 3.62
N GLY A 123 21.19 -28.34 2.82
CA GLY A 123 22.01 -28.94 1.77
C GLY A 123 23.19 -29.77 2.31
N LEU A 124 23.20 -30.08 3.61
CA LEU A 124 24.27 -30.80 4.29
C LEU A 124 24.07 -32.33 4.31
N SER A 125 23.07 -32.86 3.59
CA SER A 125 22.72 -34.30 3.61
C SER A 125 23.91 -35.24 3.42
N GLY A 126 24.89 -34.84 2.57
CA GLY A 126 26.12 -35.61 2.32
C GLY A 126 27.15 -35.58 3.45
N LEU A 127 27.13 -34.54 4.29
CA LEU A 127 27.99 -34.45 5.47
C LEU A 127 27.37 -35.17 6.67
N LEU A 128 26.04 -35.15 6.78
CA LEU A 128 25.32 -35.82 7.86
C LEU A 128 25.39 -37.35 7.76
N THR A 129 25.55 -37.89 6.55
CA THR A 129 25.76 -39.34 6.32
C THR A 129 27.14 -39.82 6.79
N SER A 130 28.07 -38.91 7.06
CA SER A 130 29.42 -39.23 7.56
C SER A 130 29.53 -39.16 9.08
N LEU A 131 28.44 -38.86 9.79
CA LEU A 131 28.42 -38.84 11.25
C LEU A 131 28.26 -40.27 11.79
N ASP A 132 29.14 -40.67 12.71
CA ASP A 132 29.06 -41.98 13.36
C ASP A 132 27.79 -42.15 14.22
N HIS A 133 27.25 -41.05 14.75
CA HIS A 133 26.06 -41.03 15.60
C HIS A 133 25.19 -39.81 15.29
N ASN A 134 23.87 -39.95 15.42
CA ASN A 134 22.91 -38.86 15.23
C ASN A 134 22.99 -37.86 16.40
N PRO A 135 23.42 -36.61 16.17
CA PRO A 135 23.59 -35.62 17.22
C PRO A 135 22.29 -34.91 17.61
N LEU A 136 21.18 -35.15 16.90
CA LEU A 136 19.92 -34.46 17.12
C LEU A 136 19.06 -35.19 18.17
N PRO A 137 18.49 -34.47 19.15
CA PRO A 137 17.51 -35.05 20.06
C PRO A 137 16.16 -35.23 19.37
N HIS A 138 15.23 -35.91 20.06
CA HIS A 138 13.83 -35.91 19.70
C HIS A 138 13.23 -34.50 19.86
N ALA A 139 12.26 -34.14 19.02
CA ALA A 139 11.59 -32.84 19.11
C ALA A 139 10.06 -33.00 19.10
N LEU A 140 9.36 -32.18 19.86
CA LEU A 140 7.89 -32.08 19.84
C LEU A 140 7.49 -30.76 19.18
N LEU A 141 6.72 -30.85 18.10
CA LEU A 141 6.09 -29.70 17.47
C LEU A 141 4.71 -29.50 18.11
N VAL A 142 4.60 -28.48 18.95
CA VAL A 142 3.39 -28.14 19.69
C VAL A 142 2.64 -27.03 18.97
N SER A 143 1.38 -27.29 18.62
CA SER A 143 0.46 -26.32 18.03
C SER A 143 -0.47 -25.77 19.10
N PRO A 144 -0.43 -24.46 19.44
CA PRO A 144 -1.25 -23.86 20.48
C PRO A 144 -2.67 -23.51 19.98
N THR A 145 -3.65 -23.73 20.86
CA THR A 145 -5.07 -23.39 20.63
C THR A 145 -5.24 -21.86 20.50
N ALA A 146 -6.04 -21.39 19.52
CA ALA A 146 -6.37 -19.97 19.40
C ALA A 146 -7.22 -19.48 20.60
N PRO A 147 -7.12 -18.21 21.06
CA PRO A 147 -6.40 -17.08 20.48
C PRO A 147 -4.94 -16.88 20.96
N ARG A 148 -4.08 -16.51 19.99
CA ARG A 148 -2.62 -16.49 20.08
C ARG A 148 -2.06 -15.14 20.53
N THR A 149 -2.53 -14.61 21.67
CA THR A 149 -1.93 -13.38 22.22
C THR A 149 -0.48 -13.65 22.62
N ASN A 150 0.46 -12.72 22.35
CA ASN A 150 1.87 -12.87 22.73
C ASN A 150 2.06 -13.25 24.22
N THR A 151 1.19 -12.76 25.10
CA THR A 151 1.17 -13.10 26.52
C THR A 151 0.80 -14.56 26.78
N ALA A 152 -0.27 -15.08 26.17
CA ALA A 152 -0.70 -16.47 26.33
C ALA A 152 0.36 -17.44 25.78
N LEU A 153 0.95 -17.13 24.62
CA LEU A 153 2.03 -17.91 24.05
C LEU A 153 3.27 -17.90 24.95
N SER A 154 3.64 -16.76 25.51
CA SER A 154 4.78 -16.67 26.43
C SER A 154 4.56 -17.45 27.73
N GLN A 155 3.32 -17.57 28.20
CA GLN A 155 2.98 -18.37 29.38
C GLN A 155 3.05 -19.87 29.07
N LEU A 156 2.52 -20.30 27.91
CA LEU A 156 2.65 -21.67 27.44
C LEU A 156 4.12 -22.08 27.30
N VAL A 157 4.93 -21.25 26.63
CA VAL A 157 6.37 -21.50 26.44
C VAL A 157 7.07 -21.66 27.79
N LYS A 158 6.79 -20.79 28.77
CA LYS A 158 7.37 -20.91 30.11
C LYS A 158 6.91 -22.17 30.86
N ALA A 159 5.67 -22.59 30.66
CA ALA A 159 5.15 -23.81 31.28
C ALA A 159 5.84 -25.06 30.70
N ILE A 160 6.03 -25.10 29.38
CA ILE A 160 6.72 -26.19 28.68
C ILE A 160 8.20 -26.21 29.05
N ASP A 161 8.87 -25.06 29.08
CA ASP A 161 10.30 -24.92 29.44
C ASP A 161 10.60 -25.37 30.88
N GLY A 162 9.58 -25.41 31.74
CA GLY A 162 9.68 -25.91 33.12
C GLY A 162 9.47 -27.42 33.28
N LEU A 163 9.12 -28.15 32.22
CA LEU A 163 8.91 -29.61 32.27
C LEU A 163 10.25 -30.35 32.34
N SER A 164 10.29 -31.45 33.10
CA SER A 164 11.46 -32.32 33.16
C SER A 164 11.67 -33.02 31.81
N GLY A 165 12.88 -32.95 31.27
CA GLY A 165 13.21 -33.57 29.98
C GLY A 165 13.10 -32.62 28.78
N VAL A 166 12.77 -31.35 28.99
CA VAL A 166 12.86 -30.31 27.97
C VAL A 166 14.22 -29.62 28.08
N ASP A 167 14.99 -29.59 27.00
CA ASP A 167 16.27 -28.84 26.93
C ASP A 167 16.02 -27.39 26.50
N ARG A 168 15.22 -27.20 25.43
CA ARG A 168 14.96 -25.87 24.88
C ARG A 168 13.62 -25.78 24.18
N VAL A 169 12.91 -24.69 24.44
CA VAL A 169 11.71 -24.31 23.69
C VAL A 169 12.03 -23.20 22.69
N ILE A 170 11.85 -23.48 21.39
CA ILE A 170 12.04 -22.54 20.29
C ILE A 170 10.68 -22.14 19.74
N VAL A 171 10.42 -20.83 19.69
CA VAL A 171 9.18 -20.27 19.15
C VAL A 171 9.44 -19.80 17.73
N ASP A 172 9.13 -20.66 16.76
CA ASP A 172 9.32 -20.36 15.33
C ASP A 172 8.35 -19.28 14.80
N SER A 173 7.42 -18.80 15.61
CA SER A 173 6.43 -17.80 15.21
C SER A 173 6.70 -16.38 15.70
N GLN A 174 7.64 -16.19 16.65
CA GLN A 174 7.90 -14.86 17.22
C GLN A 174 8.54 -13.93 16.19
N TRP A 175 9.36 -14.45 15.28
CA TRP A 175 9.92 -13.65 14.19
C TRP A 175 8.84 -13.25 13.19
N MET A 176 7.85 -14.11 12.94
CA MET A 176 6.75 -13.85 12.01
C MET A 176 5.82 -12.74 12.54
N SER A 177 5.45 -12.78 13.82
CA SER A 177 4.65 -11.71 14.44
C SER A 177 5.40 -10.37 14.52
N ARG A 178 6.73 -10.40 14.74
CA ARG A 178 7.57 -9.20 14.67
C ARG A 178 7.65 -8.63 13.26
N LEU A 179 7.73 -9.49 12.25
CA LEU A 179 7.74 -9.10 10.84
C LEU A 179 6.40 -8.47 10.43
N ASP A 180 5.27 -9.07 10.80
CA ASP A 180 3.94 -8.49 10.56
C ASP A 180 3.81 -7.10 11.19
N GLN A 181 4.20 -6.95 12.45
CA GLN A 181 4.21 -5.63 13.11
C GLN A 181 5.16 -4.64 12.42
N ALA A 182 6.31 -5.10 11.92
CA ALA A 182 7.24 -4.26 11.16
C ALA A 182 6.65 -3.83 9.80
N LEU A 183 5.93 -4.71 9.10
CA LEU A 183 5.23 -4.39 7.86
C LEU A 183 4.09 -3.40 8.10
N LEU A 184 3.27 -3.61 9.14
CA LEU A 184 2.21 -2.67 9.54
C LEU A 184 2.77 -1.31 9.94
N ALA A 185 3.89 -1.28 10.68
CA ALA A 185 4.59 -0.04 10.99
C ALA A 185 5.04 0.65 9.71
N THR A 186 5.69 -0.08 8.80
CA THR A 186 6.18 0.44 7.51
C THR A 186 5.04 0.99 6.65
N GLU A 187 3.89 0.30 6.62
CA GLU A 187 2.68 0.78 5.95
C GLU A 187 2.19 2.10 6.55
N ARG A 188 2.08 2.19 7.89
CA ARG A 188 1.66 3.42 8.59
C ARG A 188 2.63 4.58 8.33
N TRP A 189 3.93 4.31 8.34
CA TRP A 189 4.95 5.30 7.97
C TRP A 189 4.80 5.75 6.52
N GLY A 190 4.57 4.82 5.60
CA GLY A 190 4.31 5.11 4.19
C GLY A 190 3.06 5.99 3.99
N LEU A 191 1.98 5.70 4.71
CA LEU A 191 0.75 6.51 4.69
C LEU A 191 0.97 7.91 5.28
N ALA A 192 1.71 8.03 6.39
CA ALA A 192 2.04 9.33 6.98
C ALA A 192 2.90 10.19 6.03
N LEU A 193 3.93 9.59 5.41
CA LEU A 193 4.74 10.26 4.39
C LEU A 193 3.91 10.61 3.16
N GLY A 194 2.99 9.74 2.75
CA GLY A 194 2.08 9.99 1.65
C GLY A 194 1.13 11.15 1.90
N ALA A 195 0.58 11.26 3.11
CA ALA A 195 -0.22 12.41 3.52
C ALA A 195 0.60 13.71 3.43
N ALA A 196 1.85 13.70 3.92
CA ALA A 196 2.75 14.86 3.83
C ALA A 196 3.07 15.25 2.37
N MET A 197 3.34 14.27 1.52
CA MET A 197 3.59 14.48 0.08
C MET A 197 2.36 15.05 -0.64
N VAL A 198 1.16 14.57 -0.32
CA VAL A 198 -0.11 15.09 -0.85
C VAL A 198 -0.33 16.53 -0.41
N LEU A 199 -0.07 16.87 0.87
CA LEU A 199 -0.13 18.25 1.34
C LEU A 199 0.86 19.15 0.60
N GLY A 200 2.08 18.66 0.34
CA GLY A 200 3.07 19.36 -0.47
C GLY A 200 2.58 19.63 -1.91
N ALA A 201 1.96 18.63 -2.55
CA ALA A 201 1.38 18.78 -3.88
C ALA A 201 0.22 19.79 -3.89
N ILE A 202 -0.67 19.74 -2.89
CA ILE A 202 -1.76 20.72 -2.73
C ILE A 202 -1.20 22.13 -2.59
N LEU A 203 -0.15 22.32 -1.77
CA LEU A 203 0.48 23.62 -1.59
C LEU A 203 1.12 24.14 -2.89
N ALA A 204 1.85 23.30 -3.61
CA ALA A 204 2.46 23.65 -4.89
C ALA A 204 1.39 24.02 -5.95
N LEU A 205 0.32 23.22 -6.05
CA LEU A 205 -0.82 23.47 -6.92
C LEU A 205 -1.56 24.76 -6.54
N ALA A 206 -1.79 24.99 -5.25
CA ALA A 206 -2.47 26.17 -4.74
C ALA A 206 -1.69 27.44 -5.09
N ASN A 207 -0.37 27.44 -4.88
CA ASN A 207 0.51 28.55 -5.23
C ASN A 207 0.51 28.81 -6.74
N THR A 208 0.61 27.76 -7.54
CA THR A 208 0.57 27.87 -9.00
C THR A 208 -0.75 28.50 -9.46
N LEU A 209 -1.87 28.05 -8.90
CA LEU A 209 -3.18 28.56 -9.26
C LEU A 209 -3.39 30.00 -8.77
N HIS A 210 -2.87 30.35 -7.60
CA HIS A 210 -2.90 31.72 -7.10
C HIS A 210 -2.23 32.68 -8.08
N PHE A 211 -1.00 32.36 -8.52
CA PHE A 211 -0.31 33.15 -9.54
C PHE A 211 -1.07 33.19 -10.87
N ALA A 212 -1.69 32.08 -11.28
CA ALA A 212 -2.49 32.03 -12.51
C ALA A 212 -3.78 32.90 -12.44
N ILE A 213 -4.38 33.03 -11.25
CA ILE A 213 -5.53 33.91 -11.00
C ILE A 213 -5.07 35.37 -11.01
N ASP A 214 -4.00 35.71 -10.29
CA ASP A 214 -3.51 37.07 -10.18
C ASP A 214 -3.05 37.63 -11.53
N ALA A 215 -2.38 36.81 -12.35
CA ALA A 215 -2.01 37.17 -13.72
C ALA A 215 -3.22 37.49 -14.63
N ARG A 216 -4.44 37.12 -14.23
CA ARG A 216 -5.68 37.34 -14.98
C ARG A 216 -6.66 38.28 -14.25
N ARG A 217 -6.19 39.00 -13.23
CA ARG A 217 -7.03 39.87 -12.40
C ARG A 217 -7.81 40.90 -13.22
N GLU A 218 -7.19 41.50 -14.22
CA GLU A 218 -7.82 42.51 -15.09
C GLU A 218 -8.95 41.92 -15.94
N GLU A 219 -8.73 40.76 -16.56
CA GLU A 219 -9.76 40.03 -17.33
C GLU A 219 -10.95 39.66 -16.43
N ILE A 220 -10.67 39.19 -15.22
CA ILE A 220 -11.69 38.84 -14.22
C ILE A 220 -12.52 40.08 -13.83
N LEU A 221 -11.87 41.23 -13.62
CA LEU A 221 -12.54 42.48 -13.28
C LEU A 221 -13.46 42.95 -14.40
N VAL A 222 -13.00 42.92 -15.65
CA VAL A 222 -13.82 43.29 -16.82
C VAL A 222 -15.07 42.41 -16.90
N VAL A 223 -14.91 41.09 -16.81
CA VAL A 223 -16.03 40.13 -16.86
C VAL A 223 -17.00 40.35 -15.70
N ARG A 224 -16.51 40.75 -14.53
CA ARG A 224 -17.33 41.04 -13.36
C ARG A 224 -18.13 42.34 -13.51
N VAL A 225 -17.52 43.40 -14.04
CA VAL A 225 -18.18 44.70 -14.29
C VAL A 225 -19.33 44.58 -15.29
N ILE A 226 -19.19 43.72 -16.31
CA ILE A 226 -20.27 43.45 -17.29
C ILE A 226 -21.33 42.45 -16.78
N GLY A 227 -21.30 42.07 -15.50
CA GLY A 227 -22.33 41.23 -14.86
C GLY A 227 -22.11 39.71 -14.98
N GLY A 228 -20.88 39.24 -15.23
CA GLY A 228 -20.57 37.82 -15.29
C GLY A 228 -20.81 37.10 -13.95
N SER A 229 -21.49 35.95 -13.99
CA SER A 229 -21.74 35.16 -12.77
C SER A 229 -20.45 34.63 -12.14
N PRO A 230 -20.33 34.54 -10.80
CA PRO A 230 -19.14 34.02 -10.12
C PRO A 230 -18.77 32.59 -10.56
N GLY A 231 -19.77 31.77 -10.87
CA GLY A 231 -19.56 30.42 -11.40
C GLY A 231 -18.91 30.40 -12.78
N PHE A 232 -19.26 31.34 -13.67
CA PHE A 232 -18.65 31.46 -14.99
C PHE A 232 -17.16 31.80 -14.88
N ILE A 233 -16.79 32.70 -13.96
CA ILE A 233 -15.40 33.11 -13.74
C ILE A 233 -14.56 31.99 -13.09
N ARG A 234 -15.15 31.19 -12.19
CA ARG A 234 -14.47 30.09 -11.47
C ARG A 234 -14.15 28.87 -12.35
N ARG A 235 -15.02 28.52 -13.32
CA ARG A 235 -14.93 27.26 -14.08
C ARG A 235 -13.58 27.00 -14.77
N PRO A 236 -12.96 27.96 -15.49
CA PRO A 236 -11.68 27.71 -16.14
C PRO A 236 -10.59 27.27 -15.14
N PHE A 237 -10.57 27.87 -13.95
CA PHE A 237 -9.61 27.52 -12.90
C PHE A 237 -9.84 26.12 -12.32
N LEU A 238 -11.10 25.68 -12.21
CA LEU A 238 -11.44 24.31 -11.80
C LEU A 238 -10.91 23.27 -12.81
N TYR A 239 -11.10 23.52 -14.11
CA TYR A 239 -10.56 22.65 -15.15
C TYR A 239 -9.03 22.68 -15.20
N THR A 240 -8.40 23.83 -14.97
CA THR A 240 -6.95 23.92 -14.87
C THR A 240 -6.40 23.05 -13.74
N GLY A 241 -7.00 23.11 -12.55
CA GLY A 241 -6.63 22.24 -11.42
C GLY A 241 -6.84 20.76 -11.74
N LEU A 242 -7.99 20.41 -12.34
CA LEU A 242 -8.29 19.05 -12.79
C LEU A 242 -7.22 18.51 -13.75
N TYR A 243 -6.81 19.28 -14.77
CA TYR A 243 -5.81 18.85 -15.74
C TYR A 243 -4.40 18.78 -15.17
N PHE A 244 -4.03 19.67 -14.25
CA PHE A 244 -2.76 19.55 -13.53
C PHE A 244 -2.72 18.29 -12.68
N GLY A 245 -3.79 18.02 -11.93
CA GLY A 245 -3.92 16.82 -11.12
C GLY A 245 -3.93 15.53 -11.95
N ALA A 246 -4.73 15.49 -13.01
CA ALA A 246 -4.84 14.33 -13.89
C ALA A 246 -3.53 14.06 -14.64
N GLY A 247 -2.89 15.09 -15.20
CA GLY A 247 -1.60 14.94 -15.89
C GLY A 247 -0.48 14.48 -14.96
N GLY A 248 -0.45 15.01 -13.73
CA GLY A 248 0.44 14.52 -12.69
C GLY A 248 0.16 13.06 -12.30
N GLY A 249 -1.10 12.66 -12.18
CA GLY A 249 -1.49 11.28 -11.91
C GLY A 249 -1.14 10.31 -13.04
N VAL A 250 -1.28 10.73 -14.31
CA VAL A 250 -0.82 9.95 -15.48
C VAL A 250 0.69 9.75 -15.42
N LEU A 251 1.43 10.83 -15.17
CA LEU A 251 2.89 10.77 -15.07
C LEU A 251 3.34 9.92 -13.87
N ALA A 252 2.64 9.98 -12.73
CA ALA A 252 2.88 9.11 -11.58
C ALA A 252 2.69 7.62 -11.95
N GLY A 253 1.59 7.30 -12.62
CA GLY A 253 1.33 5.94 -13.11
C GLY A 253 2.42 5.44 -14.06
N LEU A 254 2.87 6.29 -14.98
CA LEU A 254 3.99 5.98 -15.88
C LEU A 254 5.28 5.75 -15.10
N MET A 255 5.58 6.59 -14.09
CA MET A 255 6.75 6.42 -13.23
C MET A 255 6.72 5.10 -12.48
N LEU A 256 5.57 4.70 -11.92
CA LEU A 256 5.41 3.40 -11.25
C LEU A 256 5.63 2.23 -12.21
N TRP A 257 5.11 2.35 -13.44
CA TRP A 257 5.28 1.31 -14.44
C TRP A 257 6.75 1.15 -14.84
N VAL A 258 7.44 2.26 -15.12
CA VAL A 258 8.89 2.25 -15.43
C VAL A 258 9.69 1.72 -14.24
N LEU A 259 9.38 2.15 -13.01
CA LEU A 259 10.05 1.69 -11.80
C LEU A 259 9.88 0.17 -11.59
N SER A 260 8.66 -0.34 -11.80
CA SER A 260 8.38 -1.77 -11.70
C SER A 260 9.18 -2.58 -12.72
N LEU A 261 9.24 -2.13 -13.97
CA LEU A 261 10.06 -2.79 -15.00
C LEU A 261 11.56 -2.74 -14.69
N TRP A 262 12.03 -1.63 -14.13
CA TRP A 262 13.43 -1.44 -13.79
C TRP A 262 13.87 -2.36 -12.64
N ILE A 263 13.00 -2.59 -11.66
CA ILE A 263 13.25 -3.46 -10.49
C ILE A 263 12.94 -4.94 -10.80
N ALA A 264 12.14 -5.22 -11.83
CA ALA A 264 11.71 -6.56 -12.20
C ALA A 264 12.86 -7.57 -12.35
N GLY A 265 13.93 -7.18 -13.05
CA GLY A 265 15.08 -8.06 -13.30
C GLY A 265 15.76 -8.55 -12.02
N PRO A 266 16.31 -7.65 -11.19
CA PRO A 266 16.98 -8.02 -9.94
C PRO A 266 16.11 -8.82 -8.98
N VAL A 267 14.84 -8.45 -8.84
CA VAL A 267 13.94 -9.13 -7.90
C VAL A 267 13.49 -10.49 -8.43
N ASN A 268 13.25 -10.65 -9.73
CA ASN A 268 12.98 -11.98 -10.29
C ASN A 268 14.20 -12.91 -10.19
N ALA A 269 15.42 -12.37 -10.28
CA ALA A 269 16.63 -13.15 -10.03
C ALA A 269 16.71 -13.61 -8.55
N LEU A 270 16.33 -12.76 -7.60
CA LEU A 270 16.22 -13.13 -6.18
C LEU A 270 15.16 -14.23 -5.98
N PHE A 271 14.02 -14.17 -6.67
CA PHE A 271 13.00 -15.22 -6.59
C PHE A 271 13.49 -16.57 -7.09
N ALA A 272 14.23 -16.58 -8.19
CA ALA A 272 14.83 -17.80 -8.72
C ALA A 272 15.83 -18.44 -7.72
N LEU A 273 16.60 -17.61 -6.98
CA LEU A 273 17.54 -18.11 -5.96
C LEU A 273 16.85 -18.74 -4.75
N TYR A 274 15.66 -18.27 -4.39
CA TYR A 274 14.87 -18.82 -3.28
C TYR A 274 13.91 -19.95 -3.70
N GLY A 275 13.98 -20.41 -4.96
CA GLY A 275 13.11 -21.48 -5.46
C GLY A 275 11.62 -21.10 -5.51
N SER A 276 11.31 -19.81 -5.43
CA SER A 276 9.93 -19.31 -5.44
C SER A 276 9.45 -19.12 -6.88
N PRO A 277 8.25 -19.61 -7.25
CA PRO A 277 7.64 -19.32 -8.55
C PRO A 277 7.13 -17.87 -8.65
N GLY A 278 7.31 -17.06 -7.60
CA GLY A 278 6.87 -15.67 -7.55
C GLY A 278 7.50 -14.83 -8.65
N GLN A 279 6.67 -14.11 -9.38
CA GLN A 279 7.08 -12.99 -10.24
C GLN A 279 6.58 -11.70 -9.60
N ILE A 280 7.31 -10.60 -9.77
CA ILE A 280 6.76 -9.28 -9.42
C ILE A 280 5.42 -9.11 -10.13
N GLN A 281 4.39 -8.85 -9.36
CA GLN A 281 3.11 -8.45 -9.92
C GLN A 281 3.27 -7.03 -10.43
N SER A 282 3.08 -6.86 -11.75
CA SER A 282 3.02 -5.53 -12.33
C SER A 282 1.93 -4.70 -11.61
N PRO A 283 2.06 -3.36 -11.55
CA PRO A 283 1.05 -2.50 -10.92
C PRO A 283 -0.39 -2.68 -11.47
N GLY A 284 -0.53 -3.36 -12.62
CA GLY A 284 -1.80 -3.55 -13.30
C GLY A 284 -2.40 -2.21 -13.75
N VAL A 285 -3.68 -2.24 -14.08
CA VAL A 285 -4.43 -1.03 -14.45
C VAL A 285 -4.98 -0.30 -13.20
N GLY A 286 -5.11 -1.01 -12.08
CA GLY A 286 -5.67 -0.49 -10.83
C GLY A 286 -4.86 0.66 -10.23
N TYR A 287 -3.55 0.46 -10.05
CA TYR A 287 -2.68 1.48 -9.45
C TYR A 287 -2.64 2.79 -10.27
N PRO A 288 -2.32 2.78 -11.58
CA PRO A 288 -2.31 4.00 -12.39
C PRO A 288 -3.66 4.71 -12.44
N SER A 289 -4.77 3.95 -12.56
CA SER A 289 -6.11 4.55 -12.59
C SER A 289 -6.49 5.21 -11.26
N ALA A 290 -6.13 4.59 -10.12
CA ALA A 290 -6.30 5.18 -8.81
C ALA A 290 -5.51 6.49 -8.64
N LEU A 291 -4.25 6.53 -9.11
CA LEU A 291 -3.42 7.74 -9.05
C LEU A 291 -3.95 8.86 -9.95
N ILE A 292 -4.47 8.54 -11.14
CA ILE A 292 -5.12 9.52 -12.02
C ILE A 292 -6.37 10.08 -11.35
N ALA A 293 -7.23 9.23 -10.79
CA ALA A 293 -8.45 9.64 -10.12
C ALA A 293 -8.16 10.50 -8.88
N LEU A 294 -7.20 10.08 -8.07
CA LEU A 294 -6.78 10.80 -6.87
C LEU A 294 -6.12 12.14 -7.24
N GLY A 295 -5.21 12.16 -8.20
CA GLY A 295 -4.59 13.38 -8.71
C GLY A 295 -5.62 14.37 -9.26
N ALA A 296 -6.54 13.90 -10.12
CA ALA A 296 -7.63 14.71 -10.65
C ALA A 296 -8.53 15.28 -9.54
N GLY A 297 -8.90 14.45 -8.56
CA GLY A 297 -9.69 14.85 -7.40
C GLY A 297 -8.98 15.91 -6.55
N LEU A 298 -7.71 15.71 -6.22
CA LEU A 298 -6.90 16.68 -5.48
C LEU A 298 -6.74 18.00 -6.23
N GLY A 299 -6.45 17.93 -7.53
CA GLY A 299 -6.32 19.12 -8.38
C GLY A 299 -7.62 19.92 -8.44
N TRP A 300 -8.76 19.23 -8.58
CA TRP A 300 -10.07 19.86 -8.55
C TRP A 300 -10.38 20.48 -7.18
N LEU A 301 -10.19 19.75 -6.07
CA LEU A 301 -10.43 20.26 -4.71
C LEU A 301 -9.53 21.45 -4.37
N THR A 302 -8.26 21.40 -4.75
CA THR A 302 -7.30 22.50 -4.56
C THR A 302 -7.75 23.73 -5.33
N SER A 303 -8.19 23.55 -6.57
CA SER A 303 -8.67 24.67 -7.38
C SER A 303 -9.99 25.27 -6.89
N TRP A 304 -10.86 24.44 -6.32
CA TRP A 304 -12.10 24.89 -5.70
C TRP A 304 -11.84 25.72 -4.45
N THR A 305 -10.97 25.26 -3.56
CA THR A 305 -10.62 26.01 -2.33
C THR A 305 -9.88 27.32 -2.63
N ALA A 306 -8.93 27.31 -3.56
CA ALA A 306 -8.20 28.51 -3.97
C ALA A 306 -9.13 29.56 -4.62
N SER A 307 -10.00 29.13 -5.54
CA SER A 307 -10.96 30.05 -6.16
C SER A 307 -11.98 30.57 -5.16
N ALA A 308 -12.53 29.73 -4.27
CA ALA A 308 -13.49 30.15 -3.26
C ALA A 308 -12.93 31.26 -2.35
N ARG A 309 -11.68 31.12 -1.88
CA ARG A 309 -10.99 32.13 -1.05
C ARG A 309 -10.73 33.44 -1.79
N TYR A 310 -10.38 33.38 -3.07
CA TYR A 310 -10.10 34.58 -3.86
C TYR A 310 -11.37 35.42 -4.07
N PHE A 311 -12.48 34.76 -4.45
CA PHE A 311 -13.73 35.47 -4.72
C PHE A 311 -14.40 36.00 -3.45
N SER A 312 -14.29 35.31 -2.30
CA SER A 312 -14.82 35.84 -1.04
C SER A 312 -14.11 37.13 -0.60
N ARG A 313 -12.82 37.30 -0.94
CA ARG A 313 -12.08 38.54 -0.66
C ARG A 313 -12.53 39.69 -1.57
N LEU A 314 -12.88 39.40 -2.82
CA LEU A 314 -13.41 40.38 -3.76
C LEU A 314 -14.83 40.85 -3.43
N ASP A 315 -15.60 40.04 -2.70
CA ASP A 315 -16.95 40.40 -2.26
C ASP A 315 -16.94 41.23 -0.97
N ALA A 316 -15.81 41.28 -0.26
CA ALA A 316 -15.62 42.04 0.98
C ALA A 316 -14.99 43.44 0.78
N SER A 317 -14.59 43.77 -0.46
CA SER A 317 -13.95 45.03 -0.87
C SER A 317 -14.85 45.82 -1.80
#